data_AF-A0A954Q044-F1
#
_entry.id   AF-A0A954Q044-F1
#
_cell.length_a   1.000
_cell.length_b   1.000
_cell.length_c   1.000
_cell.angle_alpha   90.00
_cell.angle_beta   90.00
_cell.angle_gamma   90.00
#
_symmetry.space_group_name_H-M   'P 1'
#
loop_
_entity.id
_entity.type
_entity.pdbx_description
1 polymer ?
#
loop_
_entity_poly.entity_id
_entity_poly.type
_entity_poly.pdbx_seq_one_letter_code
_entity_poly.pdbx_strand_id
1 'polypeptide(L)'
;MPDPLLYLKSIAAATVTSLLILAVCFPRRSATPTKVNLVSVVAIGVALAAGLSVMSIQWVWPPAGGLDRLLLIVIPVVLGVESISSYCPTDRWWAWLLRIAAVLMTPRVLLHQSIYLGETDQWTTWQRFMTLGICVIVLAAAWFLLSKLAGHRSGFSIPLALCLALLCAGATVMMGGYIKGGAVALPIVGTLIAALSVMWFMQRRMINSPIALPPVILAVGLVSLFGILFIGHFFGRVSSDHAAIVFLAPLLCWFSEMPRLRKLSPRMTGVVRLSLVSIPLVFVFVQAKHDFDEKFSPLVMDQSTNDVSGNHGFAVTVVDHIESLQSFVPKRSR
;
A
#
# COMPACT_ATOMS: atom_id res chain seq x y z
N MET A 1 -2.24 -2.79 20.92
CA MET A 1 -1.52 -2.58 19.65
C MET A 1 -1.04 -3.93 19.14
N PRO A 2 -1.07 -4.20 17.83
CA PRO A 2 -0.45 -5.40 17.28
C PRO A 2 1.06 -5.41 17.54
N ASP A 3 1.61 -6.60 17.75
CA ASP A 3 3.03 -6.75 18.04
C ASP A 3 3.88 -6.26 16.87
N PRO A 4 4.85 -5.34 17.08
CA PRO A 4 5.71 -4.86 15.99
C PRO A 4 6.51 -6.01 15.34
N LEU A 5 6.73 -7.09 16.10
CA LEU A 5 7.37 -8.30 15.64
C LEU A 5 6.52 -9.02 14.56
N LEU A 6 5.20 -8.97 14.66
CA LEU A 6 4.28 -9.55 13.66
C LEU A 6 4.36 -8.79 12.33
N TYR A 7 4.49 -7.46 12.37
CA TYR A 7 4.76 -6.64 11.20
C TYR A 7 6.08 -7.00 10.53
N LEU A 8 7.16 -7.11 11.31
CA LEU A 8 8.46 -7.51 10.77
C LEU A 8 8.42 -8.90 10.15
N LYS A 9 7.76 -9.86 10.80
CA LYS A 9 7.53 -11.21 10.27
C LYS A 9 6.77 -11.18 8.95
N SER A 10 5.74 -10.34 8.81
CA SER A 10 4.97 -10.24 7.57
C SER A 10 5.79 -9.70 6.39
N ILE A 11 6.62 -8.68 6.62
CA ILE A 11 7.54 -8.13 5.62
C ILE A 11 8.57 -9.19 5.24
N ALA A 12 9.16 -9.88 6.22
CA ALA A 12 10.15 -10.91 5.98
C ALA A 12 9.55 -12.08 5.17
N ALA A 13 8.35 -12.57 5.53
CA ALA A 13 7.68 -13.64 4.82
C ALA A 13 7.38 -13.28 3.37
N ALA A 14 6.83 -12.08 3.12
CA ALA A 14 6.58 -11.57 1.78
C ALA A 14 7.90 -11.43 0.97
N THR A 15 8.94 -10.89 1.59
CA THR A 15 10.24 -10.67 0.94
C THR A 15 10.87 -12.01 0.56
N VAL A 16 11.00 -12.94 1.51
CA VAL A 16 11.62 -14.26 1.29
C VAL A 16 10.86 -15.07 0.26
N THR A 17 9.52 -15.09 0.32
CA THR A 17 8.70 -15.84 -0.64
C THR A 17 8.89 -15.30 -2.07
N SER A 18 8.87 -13.99 -2.25
CA SER A 18 9.10 -13.35 -3.55
C SER A 18 10.50 -13.66 -4.08
N LEU A 19 11.54 -13.54 -3.23
CA LEU A 19 12.92 -13.87 -3.59
C LEU A 19 13.07 -15.33 -4.03
N LEU A 20 12.46 -16.27 -3.30
CA LEU A 20 12.53 -17.70 -3.61
C LEU A 20 11.84 -18.03 -4.95
N ILE A 21 10.62 -17.55 -5.17
CA ILE A 21 9.88 -17.81 -6.41
C ILE A 21 10.64 -17.23 -7.60
N LEU A 22 11.12 -15.99 -7.49
CA LEU A 22 11.89 -15.37 -8.56
C LEU A 22 13.21 -16.09 -8.80
N ALA A 23 13.92 -16.53 -7.74
CA ALA A 23 15.19 -17.26 -7.88
C ALA A 23 15.01 -18.64 -8.52
N VAL A 24 13.91 -19.35 -8.22
CA VAL A 24 13.59 -20.67 -8.79
C VAL A 24 13.09 -20.53 -10.23
N CYS A 25 12.18 -19.60 -10.49
CA CYS A 25 11.50 -19.48 -11.78
C CYS A 25 12.33 -18.76 -12.84
N PHE A 26 13.45 -18.12 -12.47
CA PHE A 26 14.29 -17.46 -13.47
C PHE A 26 15.20 -18.46 -14.19
N PRO A 27 14.95 -18.75 -15.48
CA PRO A 27 15.83 -19.63 -16.24
C PRO A 27 17.21 -18.97 -16.39
N ARG A 28 18.27 -19.76 -16.18
CA ARG A 28 19.67 -19.32 -16.33
C ARG A 28 20.05 -18.90 -17.75
N ARG A 29 19.17 -19.08 -18.75
CA ARG A 29 19.43 -18.72 -20.16
C ARG A 29 18.18 -18.09 -20.81
N SER A 30 18.36 -16.89 -21.37
CA SER A 30 17.41 -16.14 -22.21
C SER A 30 15.99 -15.95 -21.64
N ALA A 31 15.83 -14.97 -20.74
CA ALA A 31 14.51 -14.55 -20.27
C ALA A 31 13.95 -13.46 -21.18
N THR A 32 12.89 -13.78 -21.93
CA THR A 32 12.09 -12.79 -22.67
C THR A 32 11.34 -11.87 -21.71
N PRO A 33 11.12 -10.58 -22.03
CA PRO A 33 10.44 -9.62 -21.14
C PRO A 33 9.04 -10.10 -20.69
N THR A 34 8.29 -10.78 -21.56
CA THR A 34 7.00 -11.41 -21.24
C THR A 34 7.12 -12.42 -20.10
N LYS A 35 8.09 -13.34 -20.17
CA LYS A 35 8.34 -14.33 -19.10
C LYS A 35 8.73 -13.66 -17.79
N VAL A 36 9.58 -12.63 -17.85
CA VAL A 36 9.99 -11.88 -16.64
C VAL A 36 8.78 -11.23 -15.98
N ASN A 37 7.89 -10.60 -16.76
CA ASN A 37 6.69 -10.00 -16.19
C ASN A 37 5.72 -11.03 -15.62
N LEU A 38 5.48 -12.14 -16.32
CA LEU A 38 4.60 -13.22 -15.84
C LEU A 38 5.12 -13.84 -14.52
N VAL A 39 6.42 -14.13 -14.46
CA VAL A 39 7.07 -14.64 -13.25
C VAL A 39 6.98 -13.62 -12.12
N SER A 40 7.12 -12.33 -12.42
CA SER A 40 6.94 -11.24 -11.44
C SER A 40 5.50 -11.15 -10.94
N VAL A 41 4.49 -11.32 -11.80
CA VAL A 41 3.07 -11.35 -11.40
C VAL A 41 2.82 -12.47 -10.40
N VAL A 42 3.26 -13.70 -10.73
CA VAL A 42 3.07 -14.87 -9.86
C VAL A 42 3.82 -14.67 -8.54
N ALA A 43 5.07 -14.21 -8.59
CA ALA A 43 5.86 -13.95 -7.40
C ALA A 43 5.22 -12.91 -6.48
N ILE A 44 4.74 -11.78 -7.02
CA ILE A 44 4.07 -10.73 -6.23
C ILE A 44 2.77 -11.27 -5.62
N GLY A 45 1.93 -11.96 -6.39
CA GLY A 45 0.67 -12.50 -5.91
C GLY A 45 0.85 -13.51 -4.75
N VAL A 46 1.73 -14.49 -4.94
CA VAL A 46 1.99 -15.53 -3.92
C VAL A 46 2.69 -14.94 -2.69
N ALA A 47 3.67 -14.07 -2.88
CA ALA A 47 4.38 -13.43 -1.78
C ALA A 47 3.48 -12.50 -0.96
N LEU A 48 2.56 -11.79 -1.61
CA LEU A 48 1.58 -10.96 -0.91
C LEU A 48 0.63 -11.82 -0.08
N ALA A 49 0.11 -12.91 -0.66
CA ALA A 49 -0.74 -13.85 0.08
C ALA A 49 -0.03 -14.43 1.31
N ALA A 50 1.24 -14.82 1.17
CA ALA A 50 2.07 -15.30 2.28
C ALA A 50 2.25 -14.21 3.36
N GLY A 51 2.60 -12.98 2.98
CA GLY A 51 2.72 -11.86 3.93
C GLY A 51 1.43 -11.57 4.69
N LEU A 52 0.30 -11.55 3.98
CA LEU A 52 -1.03 -11.33 4.57
C LEU A 52 -1.46 -12.46 5.50
N SER A 53 -1.11 -13.72 5.19
CA SER A 53 -1.38 -14.86 6.08
C SER A 53 -0.64 -14.75 7.41
N VAL A 54 0.62 -14.28 7.41
CA VAL A 54 1.39 -14.05 8.64
C VAL A 54 0.75 -12.96 9.49
N MET A 55 0.13 -11.96 8.85
CA MET A 55 -0.62 -10.93 9.56
C MET A 55 -1.94 -11.41 10.14
N SER A 56 -2.34 -12.66 9.88
CA SER A 56 -3.64 -13.22 10.28
C SER A 56 -4.81 -12.35 9.82
N ILE A 57 -4.66 -11.67 8.67
CA ILE A 57 -5.76 -10.92 8.06
C ILE A 57 -6.78 -11.97 7.61
N GLN A 58 -7.96 -11.96 8.21
CA GLN A 58 -9.02 -12.92 7.91
C GLN A 58 -9.61 -12.62 6.54
N TRP A 59 -9.64 -13.64 5.68
CA TRP A 59 -10.21 -13.55 4.35
C TRP A 59 -11.72 -13.76 4.50
N VAL A 60 -12.48 -12.67 4.46
CA VAL A 60 -13.94 -12.74 4.56
C VAL A 60 -14.53 -12.72 3.15
N TRP A 61 -15.31 -13.76 2.83
CA TRP A 61 -16.09 -13.84 1.59
C TRP A 61 -17.58 -13.88 1.92
N PRO A 62 -18.40 -12.94 1.42
CA PRO A 62 -18.07 -11.83 0.53
C PRO A 62 -17.24 -10.71 1.21
N PRO A 63 -16.45 -9.92 0.45
CA PRO A 63 -15.59 -8.90 1.03
C PRO A 63 -16.39 -7.72 1.60
N ALA A 64 -16.40 -7.62 2.92
CA ALA A 64 -17.19 -6.63 3.65
C ALA A 64 -16.51 -5.25 3.71
N GLY A 65 -15.18 -5.22 3.92
CA GLY A 65 -14.42 -3.98 4.05
C GLY A 65 -13.83 -3.46 2.73
N GLY A 66 -13.55 -2.16 2.67
CA GLY A 66 -12.78 -1.56 1.56
C GLY A 66 -11.39 -2.19 1.41
N LEU A 67 -10.76 -2.56 2.53
CA LEU A 67 -9.48 -3.27 2.55
C LEU A 67 -9.58 -4.67 1.92
N ASP A 68 -10.62 -5.42 2.28
CA ASP A 68 -10.85 -6.77 1.74
C ASP A 68 -11.04 -6.70 0.23
N ARG A 69 -11.75 -5.68 -0.28
CA ARG A 69 -11.95 -5.49 -1.72
C ARG A 69 -10.69 -5.02 -2.45
N LEU A 70 -9.85 -4.20 -1.80
CA LEU A 70 -8.53 -3.88 -2.35
C LEU A 70 -7.72 -5.16 -2.57
N LEU A 71 -7.65 -6.02 -1.55
CA LEU A 71 -6.84 -7.22 -1.56
C LEU A 71 -7.40 -8.36 -2.42
N LEU A 72 -8.71 -8.60 -2.37
CA LEU A 72 -9.37 -9.75 -2.99
C LEU A 72 -9.89 -9.47 -4.41
N ILE A 73 -10.11 -8.19 -4.76
CA ILE A 73 -10.67 -7.82 -6.07
C ILE A 73 -9.67 -6.95 -6.84
N VAL A 74 -9.31 -5.79 -6.31
CA VAL A 74 -8.55 -4.79 -7.07
C VAL A 74 -7.15 -5.28 -7.42
N ILE A 75 -6.38 -5.79 -6.45
CA ILE A 75 -5.01 -6.28 -6.70
C ILE A 75 -5.03 -7.46 -7.68
N PRO A 76 -5.86 -8.51 -7.53
CA PRO A 76 -5.97 -9.59 -8.50
C PRO A 76 -6.35 -9.11 -9.91
N VAL A 77 -7.26 -8.13 -10.02
CA VAL A 77 -7.61 -7.53 -11.33
C VAL A 77 -6.38 -6.86 -11.94
N VAL A 78 -5.60 -6.09 -11.18
CA VAL A 78 -4.36 -5.46 -11.68
C VAL A 78 -3.33 -6.50 -12.12
N LEU A 79 -3.13 -7.56 -11.33
CA LEU A 79 -2.25 -8.67 -11.70
C LEU A 79 -2.72 -9.37 -12.98
N GLY A 80 -4.03 -9.57 -13.14
CA GLY A 80 -4.65 -10.12 -14.34
C GLY A 80 -4.44 -9.22 -15.56
N VAL A 81 -4.68 -7.91 -15.43
CA VAL A 81 -4.45 -6.92 -16.49
C VAL A 81 -2.99 -6.93 -16.95
N GLU A 82 -2.04 -6.97 -16.02
CA GLU A 82 -0.61 -7.01 -16.36
C GLU A 82 -0.15 -8.38 -16.91
N SER A 83 -0.85 -9.46 -16.54
CA SER A 83 -0.63 -10.77 -17.16
C SER A 83 -1.08 -10.78 -18.61
N ILE A 84 -2.32 -10.34 -18.87
CA ILE A 84 -2.92 -10.29 -20.22
C ILE A 84 -2.11 -9.36 -21.12
N SER A 85 -1.73 -8.18 -20.62
CA SER A 85 -0.92 -7.22 -21.38
C SER A 85 0.45 -7.77 -21.81
N SER A 86 0.96 -8.79 -21.11
CA SER A 86 2.24 -9.44 -21.45
C SER A 86 2.15 -10.36 -22.66
N TYR A 87 0.97 -10.93 -22.91
CA TYR A 87 0.72 -11.86 -24.02
C TYR A 87 0.41 -11.16 -25.35
N CYS A 88 -0.07 -9.90 -25.30
CA CYS A 88 -0.43 -9.11 -26.47
C CYS A 88 0.53 -7.92 -26.68
N PRO A 89 1.82 -8.16 -27.01
CA PRO A 89 2.81 -7.08 -27.13
C PRO A 89 2.55 -6.13 -28.31
N THR A 90 1.81 -6.57 -29.31
CA THR A 90 1.63 -5.85 -30.59
C THR A 90 0.69 -4.65 -30.46
N ASP A 91 -0.31 -4.72 -29.58
CA ASP A 91 -1.32 -3.67 -29.43
C ASP A 91 -1.27 -3.03 -28.05
N ARG A 92 -0.34 -2.08 -27.90
CA ARG A 92 -0.22 -1.24 -26.69
C ARG A 92 -1.55 -0.58 -26.29
N TRP A 93 -2.45 -0.38 -27.26
CA TRP A 93 -3.78 0.15 -27.04
C TRP A 93 -4.64 -0.73 -26.14
N TRP A 94 -4.67 -2.06 -26.36
CA TRP A 94 -5.47 -2.99 -25.55
C TRP A 94 -4.99 -3.03 -24.09
N ALA A 95 -3.68 -3.03 -23.87
CA ALA A 95 -3.11 -2.94 -22.53
C ALA A 95 -3.56 -1.65 -21.82
N TRP A 96 -3.60 -0.53 -22.52
CA TRP A 96 -4.09 0.73 -21.97
C TRP A 96 -5.60 0.71 -21.69
N LEU A 97 -6.42 0.15 -22.59
CA LEU A 97 -7.85 -0.02 -22.34
C LEU A 97 -8.12 -0.82 -21.06
N LEU A 98 -7.42 -1.95 -20.88
CA LEU A 98 -7.55 -2.77 -19.68
C LEU A 98 -7.12 -2.02 -18.41
N ARG A 99 -6.03 -1.24 -18.47
CA ARG A 99 -5.60 -0.39 -17.35
C ARG A 99 -6.61 0.69 -17.02
N ILE A 100 -7.17 1.38 -18.02
CA ILE A 100 -8.21 2.39 -17.80
C ILE A 100 -9.47 1.77 -17.21
N ALA A 101 -9.88 0.59 -17.66
CA ALA A 101 -10.99 -0.15 -17.06
C ALA A 101 -10.73 -0.48 -15.58
N ALA A 102 -9.53 -0.96 -15.23
CA ALA A 102 -9.17 -1.21 -13.84
C ALA A 102 -9.18 0.07 -12.98
N VAL A 103 -8.66 1.18 -13.50
CA VAL A 103 -8.68 2.49 -12.83
C VAL A 103 -10.11 3.00 -12.60
N LEU A 104 -10.97 2.89 -13.60
CA LEU A 104 -12.38 3.30 -13.50
C LEU A 104 -13.13 2.52 -12.41
N MET A 105 -12.88 1.20 -12.33
CA MET A 105 -13.54 0.34 -11.35
C MET A 105 -13.03 0.53 -9.93
N THR A 106 -11.75 0.90 -9.76
CA THR A 106 -11.08 0.87 -8.45
C THR A 106 -11.80 1.71 -7.38
N PRO A 107 -12.03 3.03 -7.54
CA PRO A 107 -12.68 3.84 -6.51
C PRO A 107 -14.09 3.35 -6.15
N ARG A 108 -14.86 2.91 -7.16
CA ARG A 108 -16.23 2.41 -6.98
C ARG A 108 -16.26 1.08 -6.22
N VAL A 109 -15.35 0.16 -6.54
CA VAL A 109 -15.22 -1.14 -5.86
C VAL A 109 -14.80 -0.92 -4.40
N LEU A 110 -13.83 -0.03 -4.14
CA LEU A 110 -13.38 0.26 -2.78
C LEU A 110 -14.48 0.83 -1.88
N LEU A 111 -15.35 1.69 -2.42
CA LEU A 111 -16.47 2.26 -1.66
C LEU A 111 -17.75 1.41 -1.66
N HIS A 112 -17.82 0.30 -2.39
CA HIS A 112 -19.06 -0.50 -2.53
C HIS A 112 -19.69 -0.80 -1.15
N GLN A 113 -21.02 -0.82 -0.98
CA GLN A 113 -21.67 -1.04 0.34
C GLN A 113 -21.14 -0.19 1.53
N SER A 114 -20.38 0.89 1.30
CA SER A 114 -19.98 1.80 2.36
C SER A 114 -21.04 2.87 2.55
N ILE A 115 -21.03 3.50 3.72
CA ILE A 115 -21.91 4.64 4.05
C ILE A 115 -21.82 5.79 3.02
N TYR A 116 -20.70 5.91 2.30
CA TYR A 116 -20.48 6.97 1.29
C TYR A 116 -21.23 6.74 -0.02
N LEU A 117 -21.57 5.49 -0.32
CA LEU A 117 -22.35 5.13 -1.51
C LEU A 117 -23.78 4.69 -1.19
N GLY A 118 -24.13 4.56 0.10
CA GLY A 118 -25.47 4.21 0.56
C GLY A 118 -26.48 5.35 0.39
N GLU A 119 -27.73 5.06 0.72
CA GLU A 119 -28.88 5.99 0.62
C GLU A 119 -28.88 7.10 1.68
N THR A 120 -27.78 7.28 2.41
CA THR A 120 -27.73 8.33 3.44
C THR A 120 -27.69 9.71 2.78
N ASP A 121 -28.55 10.61 3.26
CA ASP A 121 -28.69 12.00 2.80
C ASP A 121 -27.45 12.88 3.05
N GLN A 122 -26.34 12.31 3.54
CA GLN A 122 -25.13 13.06 3.89
C GLN A 122 -24.35 13.54 2.65
N TRP A 123 -24.41 12.81 1.54
CA TRP A 123 -23.66 13.14 0.32
C TRP A 123 -24.60 13.29 -0.86
N THR A 124 -24.58 14.46 -1.50
CA THR A 124 -25.32 14.67 -2.74
C THR A 124 -24.79 13.74 -3.83
N THR A 125 -25.68 13.28 -4.72
CA THR A 125 -25.33 12.45 -5.88
C THR A 125 -24.19 13.06 -6.69
N TRP A 126 -24.19 14.39 -6.85
CA TRP A 126 -23.17 15.12 -7.57
C TRP A 126 -21.79 15.06 -6.91
N GLN A 127 -21.71 15.26 -5.58
CA GLN A 127 -20.46 15.13 -4.84
C GLN A 127 -19.85 13.74 -5.01
N ARG A 128 -20.66 12.67 -4.95
CA ARG A 128 -20.19 11.30 -5.15
C ARG A 128 -19.55 11.11 -6.54
N PHE A 129 -20.23 11.56 -7.59
CA PHE A 129 -19.70 11.46 -8.95
C PHE A 129 -18.44 12.32 -9.15
N MET A 130 -18.40 13.52 -8.58
CA MET A 130 -17.23 14.39 -8.67
C MET A 130 -16.01 13.80 -7.95
N THR A 131 -16.18 13.32 -6.73
CA THR A 131 -15.08 12.69 -5.98
C THR A 131 -14.57 11.45 -6.71
N LEU A 132 -15.46 10.57 -7.15
CA LEU A 132 -15.07 9.38 -7.92
C LEU A 132 -14.36 9.75 -9.24
N GLY A 133 -14.91 10.71 -9.98
CA GLY A 133 -14.36 11.20 -11.24
C GLY A 133 -12.96 11.78 -11.08
N ILE A 134 -12.76 12.65 -10.07
CA ILE A 134 -11.45 13.22 -9.76
C ILE A 134 -10.45 12.11 -9.40
N CYS A 135 -10.84 11.16 -8.55
CA CYS A 135 -9.98 10.03 -8.19
C CYS A 135 -9.57 9.19 -9.39
N VAL A 136 -10.50 8.88 -10.30
CA VAL A 136 -10.22 8.16 -11.56
C VAL A 136 -9.23 8.94 -12.41
N ILE A 137 -9.46 10.23 -12.63
CA ILE A 137 -8.60 11.08 -13.46
C ILE A 137 -7.19 11.13 -12.88
N VAL A 138 -7.07 11.37 -11.57
CA VAL A 138 -5.78 11.48 -10.87
C VAL A 138 -5.03 10.15 -10.91
N LEU A 139 -5.70 9.02 -10.68
CA LEU A 139 -5.09 7.70 -10.75
C LEU A 139 -4.66 7.34 -12.18
N ALA A 140 -5.49 7.62 -13.19
CA ALA A 140 -5.16 7.39 -14.60
C ALA A 140 -3.96 8.23 -15.04
N ALA A 141 -3.97 9.53 -14.69
CA ALA A 141 -2.87 10.45 -14.99
C ALA A 141 -1.57 10.00 -14.32
N ALA A 142 -1.60 9.62 -13.05
CA ALA A 142 -0.42 9.12 -12.34
C ALA A 142 0.12 7.83 -12.97
N TRP A 143 -0.76 6.89 -13.34
CA TRP A 143 -0.35 5.64 -14.00
C TRP A 143 0.31 5.93 -15.34
N PHE A 144 -0.30 6.78 -16.16
CA PHE A 144 0.24 7.21 -17.46
C PHE A 144 1.60 7.90 -17.31
N LEU A 145 1.69 8.90 -16.43
CA LEU A 145 2.92 9.67 -16.22
C LEU A 145 4.05 8.79 -15.70
N LEU A 146 3.80 7.92 -14.73
CA LEU A 146 4.82 7.02 -14.19
C LEU A 146 5.22 5.93 -15.19
N SER A 147 4.28 5.37 -15.95
CA SER A 147 4.59 4.40 -17.01
C SER A 147 5.42 5.02 -18.13
N LYS A 148 5.07 6.25 -18.53
CA LYS A 148 5.85 7.02 -19.50
C LYS A 148 7.26 7.28 -18.96
N LEU A 149 7.39 7.73 -17.70
CA LEU A 149 8.70 7.97 -17.09
C LEU A 149 9.55 6.70 -16.98
N ALA A 150 8.95 5.57 -16.60
CA ALA A 150 9.62 4.27 -16.52
C ALA A 150 10.11 3.78 -17.90
N GLY A 151 9.38 4.10 -18.98
CA GLY A 151 9.78 3.79 -20.35
C GLY A 151 10.94 4.64 -20.88
N HIS A 152 11.09 5.89 -20.44
CA HIS A 152 12.17 6.78 -20.92
C HIS A 152 13.51 6.49 -20.23
N ARG A 153 13.48 6.16 -18.94
CA ARG A 153 14.67 5.87 -18.13
C ARG A 153 14.36 4.67 -17.25
N SER A 154 14.79 3.48 -17.67
CA SER A 154 14.68 2.24 -16.89
C SER A 154 15.57 2.33 -15.65
N GLY A 155 15.00 2.81 -14.54
CA GLY A 155 15.71 2.96 -13.27
C GLY A 155 14.86 2.46 -12.11
N PHE A 156 15.51 1.84 -11.12
CA PHE A 156 14.89 1.36 -9.90
C PHE A 156 14.39 2.48 -8.97
N SER A 157 14.71 3.74 -9.25
CA SER A 157 14.33 4.88 -8.41
C SER A 157 12.82 5.13 -8.36
N ILE A 158 12.11 4.94 -9.47
CA ILE A 158 10.65 5.15 -9.54
C ILE A 158 9.88 4.14 -8.67
N PRO A 159 10.09 2.81 -8.82
CA PRO A 159 9.39 1.86 -7.95
C PRO A 159 9.85 1.93 -6.50
N LEU A 160 11.10 2.34 -6.22
CA LEU A 160 11.56 2.58 -4.86
C LEU A 160 10.89 3.82 -4.24
N ALA A 161 10.68 4.89 -5.02
CA ALA A 161 9.86 6.03 -4.61
C ALA A 161 8.41 5.63 -4.29
N LEU A 162 7.81 4.73 -5.09
CA LEU A 162 6.49 4.16 -4.79
C LEU A 162 6.50 3.36 -3.47
N CYS A 163 7.55 2.58 -3.20
CA CYS A 163 7.68 1.85 -1.93
C CYS A 163 7.77 2.81 -0.73
N LEU A 164 8.53 3.90 -0.85
CA LEU A 164 8.60 4.93 0.20
C LEU A 164 7.25 5.61 0.43
N ALA A 165 6.54 5.96 -0.64
CA ALA A 165 5.20 6.54 -0.56
C ALA A 165 4.20 5.55 0.05
N LEU A 166 4.27 4.26 -0.28
CA LEU A 166 3.46 3.19 0.32
C LEU A 166 3.72 3.04 1.82
N LEU A 167 4.99 3.04 2.25
CA LEU A 167 5.32 3.00 3.68
C LEU A 167 4.79 4.23 4.43
N CYS A 168 4.97 5.41 3.83
CA CYS A 168 4.44 6.66 4.39
C CYS A 168 2.91 6.61 4.50
N ALA A 169 2.22 6.22 3.42
CA ALA A 169 0.78 6.02 3.40
C ALA A 169 0.31 5.01 4.45
N GLY A 170 0.98 3.86 4.57
CA GLY A 170 0.65 2.87 5.58
C GLY A 170 0.76 3.44 6.99
N ALA A 171 1.85 4.15 7.29
CA ALA A 171 2.07 4.74 8.59
C ALA A 171 1.09 5.89 8.92
N THR A 172 0.79 6.77 7.96
CA THR A 172 -0.21 7.84 8.16
C THR A 172 -1.61 7.29 8.38
N VAL A 173 -1.98 6.22 7.67
CA VAL A 173 -3.27 5.53 7.87
C VAL A 173 -3.35 4.82 9.22
N MET A 174 -2.24 4.22 9.70
CA MET A 174 -2.18 3.67 11.05
C MET A 174 -2.38 4.75 12.12
N MET A 175 -1.72 5.90 11.97
CA MET A 175 -1.87 7.05 12.87
C MET A 175 -3.27 7.66 12.80
N GLY A 176 -3.93 7.60 11.65
CA GLY A 176 -5.35 7.96 11.51
C GLY A 176 -6.33 7.05 12.28
N GLY A 177 -5.84 5.96 12.88
CA GLY A 177 -6.63 5.01 13.66
C GLY A 177 -7.08 3.78 12.86
N TYR A 178 -6.73 3.68 11.57
CA TYR A 178 -7.05 2.51 10.75
C TYR A 178 -5.85 1.55 10.63
N ILE A 179 -5.46 1.00 11.79
CA ILE A 179 -4.25 0.18 11.97
C ILE A 179 -4.18 -0.98 10.97
N LYS A 180 -5.27 -1.75 10.80
CA LYS A 180 -5.30 -2.90 9.87
C LYS A 180 -5.08 -2.48 8.41
N GLY A 181 -5.69 -1.37 7.97
CA GLY A 181 -5.54 -0.88 6.61
C GLY A 181 -4.14 -0.37 6.32
N GLY A 182 -3.55 0.40 7.25
CA GLY A 182 -2.18 0.86 7.11
C GLY A 182 -1.16 -0.27 7.15
N ALA A 183 -1.41 -1.31 7.94
CA ALA A 183 -0.51 -2.45 8.10
C ALA A 183 -0.35 -3.31 6.83
N VAL A 184 -1.35 -3.32 5.95
CA VAL A 184 -1.27 -4.02 4.66
C VAL A 184 -0.23 -3.41 3.71
N ALA A 185 0.16 -2.14 3.89
CA ALA A 185 1.25 -1.54 3.12
C ALA A 185 2.58 -2.30 3.30
N LEU A 186 2.80 -2.86 4.49
CA LEU A 186 4.07 -3.50 4.87
C LEU A 186 4.40 -4.74 4.01
N PRO A 187 3.54 -5.79 3.93
CA PRO A 187 3.81 -6.93 3.05
C PRO A 187 3.86 -6.52 1.58
N ILE A 188 3.04 -5.57 1.13
CA ILE A 188 3.09 -5.06 -0.26
C ILE A 188 4.48 -4.50 -0.55
N VAL A 189 5.00 -3.61 0.31
CA VAL A 189 6.35 -3.04 0.15
C VAL A 189 7.42 -4.13 0.19
N GLY A 190 7.31 -5.12 1.09
CA GLY A 190 8.21 -6.27 1.15
C GLY A 190 8.26 -7.05 -0.18
N THR A 191 7.10 -7.33 -0.80
CA THR A 191 7.05 -8.00 -2.10
C THR A 191 7.71 -7.19 -3.22
N LEU A 192 7.47 -5.88 -3.26
CA LEU A 192 7.99 -4.99 -4.30
C LEU A 192 9.50 -4.81 -4.15
N ILE A 193 10.01 -4.61 -2.93
CA ILE A 193 11.45 -4.53 -2.66
C ILE A 193 12.14 -5.83 -3.08
N ALA A 194 11.60 -6.99 -2.72
CA ALA A 194 12.15 -8.28 -3.15
C ALA A 194 12.22 -8.41 -4.67
N ALA A 195 11.15 -8.05 -5.38
CA ALA A 195 11.13 -8.06 -6.84
C ALA A 195 12.19 -7.12 -7.43
N LEU A 196 12.32 -5.91 -6.88
CA LEU A 196 13.35 -4.95 -7.29
C LEU A 196 14.77 -5.45 -7.03
N SER A 197 15.02 -6.07 -5.88
CA SER A 197 16.32 -6.63 -5.52
C SER A 197 16.76 -7.73 -6.47
N VAL A 198 15.85 -8.64 -6.85
CA VAL A 198 16.16 -9.69 -7.83
C VAL A 198 16.45 -9.05 -9.19
N MET A 199 15.60 -8.15 -9.66
CA MET A 199 15.79 -7.48 -10.94
C MET A 199 17.12 -6.71 -11.00
N TRP A 200 17.50 -6.04 -9.91
CA TRP A 200 18.78 -5.34 -9.78
C TRP A 200 19.98 -6.30 -9.81
N PHE A 201 19.90 -7.41 -9.08
CA PHE A 201 20.93 -8.43 -9.08
C PHE A 201 21.11 -9.06 -10.47
N MET A 202 19.99 -9.26 -11.18
CA MET A 202 19.97 -9.81 -12.52
C MET A 202 20.56 -8.85 -13.56
N GLN A 203 20.23 -7.57 -13.47
CA GLN A 203 20.79 -6.56 -14.36
C GLN A 203 22.32 -6.50 -14.24
N ARG A 204 22.89 -6.77 -13.05
CA ARG A 204 24.35 -6.86 -12.87
C ARG A 204 24.98 -8.07 -13.56
N ARG A 205 24.24 -9.16 -13.71
CA ARG A 205 24.73 -10.39 -14.38
C ARG A 205 24.62 -10.31 -15.89
N MET A 206 23.60 -9.65 -16.43
CA MET A 206 23.40 -9.50 -17.87
C MET A 206 24.09 -8.23 -18.37
N ILE A 207 25.39 -8.34 -18.64
CA ILE A 207 26.23 -7.21 -19.10
C ILE A 207 25.73 -6.63 -20.44
N ASN A 208 25.04 -7.43 -21.27
CA ASN A 208 24.75 -7.08 -22.67
C ASN A 208 23.28 -6.76 -22.98
N SER A 209 22.37 -6.75 -22.00
CA SER A 209 20.95 -6.50 -22.29
C SER A 209 20.27 -5.70 -21.18
N PRO A 210 19.82 -4.46 -21.45
CA PRO A 210 19.06 -3.70 -20.48
C PRO A 210 17.72 -4.40 -20.23
N ILE A 211 17.57 -4.98 -19.04
CA ILE A 211 16.30 -5.59 -18.62
C ILE A 211 15.34 -4.45 -18.29
N ALA A 212 14.26 -4.33 -19.06
CA ALA A 212 13.18 -3.40 -18.75
C ALA A 212 12.51 -3.77 -17.43
N LEU A 213 12.15 -2.77 -16.62
CA LEU A 213 11.42 -2.99 -15.37
C LEU A 213 10.06 -3.63 -15.69
N PRO A 214 9.67 -4.73 -15.03
CA PRO A 214 8.35 -5.33 -15.21
C PRO A 214 7.24 -4.33 -14.89
N PRO A 215 6.30 -4.06 -15.82
CA PRO A 215 5.23 -3.09 -15.61
C PRO A 215 4.34 -3.43 -14.40
N VAL A 216 4.23 -4.72 -14.03
CA VAL A 216 3.48 -5.16 -12.86
C VAL A 216 3.95 -4.52 -11.55
N ILE A 217 5.25 -4.29 -11.37
CA ILE A 217 5.79 -3.69 -10.14
C ILE A 217 5.25 -2.27 -9.96
N LEU A 218 5.19 -1.50 -11.04
CA LEU A 218 4.67 -0.13 -11.04
C LEU A 218 3.15 -0.14 -10.84
N ALA A 219 2.43 -0.99 -11.57
CA ALA A 219 0.98 -1.09 -11.50
C ALA A 219 0.50 -1.46 -10.08
N VAL A 220 1.06 -2.53 -9.50
CA VAL A 220 0.71 -2.97 -8.14
C VAL A 220 1.08 -1.90 -7.11
N GLY A 221 2.28 -1.32 -7.20
CA GLY A 221 2.72 -0.27 -6.29
C GLY A 221 1.81 0.96 -6.32
N LEU A 222 1.45 1.45 -7.51
CA LEU A 222 0.61 2.62 -7.68
C LEU A 222 -0.84 2.39 -7.23
N VAL A 223 -1.46 1.29 -7.65
CA VAL A 223 -2.85 0.98 -7.30
C VAL A 223 -2.98 0.68 -5.81
N SER A 224 -1.98 0.02 -5.21
CA SER A 224 -1.96 -0.20 -3.76
C SER A 224 -1.79 1.10 -3.00
N LEU A 225 -0.90 2.00 -3.45
CA LEU A 225 -0.72 3.33 -2.86
C LEU A 225 -2.03 4.12 -2.88
N PHE A 226 -2.69 4.18 -4.04
CA PHE A 226 -4.00 4.82 -4.18
C PHE A 226 -5.03 4.17 -3.26
N GLY A 227 -5.17 2.85 -3.30
CA GLY A 227 -6.16 2.12 -2.53
C GLY A 227 -6.02 2.33 -1.02
N ILE A 228 -4.78 2.26 -0.49
CA ILE A 228 -4.51 2.47 0.93
C ILE A 228 -4.82 3.91 1.36
N LEU A 229 -4.39 4.91 0.59
CA LEU A 229 -4.69 6.32 0.90
C LEU A 229 -6.18 6.62 0.79
N PHE A 230 -6.84 6.08 -0.22
CA PHE A 230 -8.27 6.25 -0.45
C PHE A 230 -9.08 5.63 0.69
N ILE A 231 -8.79 4.39 1.08
CA ILE A 231 -9.41 3.74 2.24
C ILE A 231 -9.05 4.51 3.52
N GLY A 232 -7.81 4.97 3.65
CA GLY A 232 -7.36 5.79 4.77
C GLY A 232 -8.10 7.11 4.91
N HIS A 233 -8.41 7.76 3.80
CA HIS A 233 -9.18 9.00 3.77
C HIS A 233 -10.61 8.78 4.26
N PHE A 234 -11.30 7.78 3.68
CA PHE A 234 -12.70 7.50 4.01
C PHE A 234 -12.87 6.82 5.37
N PHE A 235 -12.03 5.86 5.74
CA PHE A 235 -12.22 5.04 6.94
C PHE A 235 -11.23 5.33 8.06
N GLY A 236 -10.07 5.92 7.75
CA GLY A 236 -9.00 6.24 8.71
C GLY A 236 -8.83 7.73 9.00
N ARG A 237 -9.79 8.58 8.58
CA ARG A 237 -9.78 10.04 8.83
C ARG A 237 -8.48 10.74 8.38
N VAL A 238 -7.78 10.20 7.39
CA VAL A 238 -6.61 10.85 6.81
C VAL A 238 -7.08 12.08 6.02
N SER A 239 -6.45 13.24 6.26
CA SER A 239 -6.79 14.47 5.54
C SER A 239 -6.63 14.29 4.04
N SER A 240 -7.53 14.89 3.25
CA SER A 240 -7.46 14.89 1.78
C SER A 240 -6.13 15.43 1.28
N ASP A 241 -5.61 16.46 1.96
CA ASP A 241 -4.37 17.13 1.57
C ASP A 241 -3.16 16.21 1.78
N HIS A 242 -3.10 15.53 2.92
CA HIS A 242 -2.06 14.53 3.21
C HIS A 242 -2.11 13.38 2.21
N ALA A 243 -3.30 12.87 1.92
CA ALA A 243 -3.49 11.80 0.95
C ALA A 243 -3.04 12.24 -0.46
N ALA A 244 -3.42 13.45 -0.89
CA ALA A 244 -3.02 13.99 -2.19
C ALA A 244 -1.50 14.18 -2.28
N ILE A 245 -0.86 14.76 -1.26
CA ILE A 245 0.59 14.98 -1.22
C ILE A 245 1.34 13.64 -1.31
N VAL A 246 0.96 12.64 -0.51
CA VAL A 246 1.62 11.32 -0.52
C VAL A 246 1.40 10.60 -1.84
N PHE A 247 0.20 10.68 -2.43
CA PHE A 247 -0.10 10.06 -3.72
C PHE A 247 0.68 10.70 -4.88
N LEU A 248 0.80 12.03 -4.88
CA LEU A 248 1.47 12.78 -5.94
C LEU A 248 2.99 12.82 -5.78
N ALA A 249 3.53 12.55 -4.59
CA ALA A 249 4.97 12.60 -4.33
C ALA A 249 5.82 11.79 -5.33
N PRO A 250 5.50 10.53 -5.69
CA PRO A 250 6.25 9.79 -6.71
C PRO A 250 6.33 10.48 -8.08
N LEU A 251 5.36 11.31 -8.45
CA LEU A 251 5.37 12.06 -9.71
C LEU A 251 6.45 13.14 -9.75
N LEU A 252 6.95 13.58 -8.58
CA LEU A 252 8.10 14.48 -8.51
C LEU A 252 9.35 13.88 -9.18
N CYS A 253 9.41 12.56 -9.37
CA CYS A 253 10.46 11.94 -10.18
C CYS A 253 10.57 12.53 -11.60
N TRP A 254 9.50 13.12 -12.15
CA TRP A 254 9.54 13.82 -13.44
C TRP A 254 10.48 15.03 -13.44
N PHE A 255 10.77 15.64 -12.30
CA PHE A 255 11.71 16.76 -12.20
C PHE A 255 13.10 16.39 -12.76
N SER A 256 13.49 15.13 -12.63
CA SER A 256 14.74 14.61 -13.19
C SER A 256 14.82 14.65 -14.73
N GLU A 257 13.70 14.81 -15.43
CA GLU A 257 13.65 14.96 -16.89
C GLU A 257 13.99 16.38 -17.35
N MET A 258 14.25 17.32 -16.43
CA MET A 258 14.72 18.65 -16.81
C MET A 258 16.07 18.59 -17.56
N PRO A 259 16.28 19.41 -18.61
CA PRO A 259 17.49 19.36 -19.45
C PRO A 259 18.81 19.41 -18.68
N ARG A 260 18.84 20.15 -17.56
CA ARG A 260 20.02 20.26 -16.68
C ARG A 260 20.33 18.95 -15.95
N LEU A 261 19.31 18.26 -15.45
CA LEU A 261 19.45 17.01 -14.69
C LEU A 261 19.61 15.78 -15.58
N ARG A 262 19.19 15.85 -16.85
CA ARG A 262 19.37 14.78 -17.85
C ARG A 262 20.83 14.41 -18.11
N LYS A 263 21.76 15.33 -17.86
CA LYS A 263 23.22 15.14 -18.01
C LYS A 263 23.85 14.40 -16.83
N LEU A 264 23.15 14.26 -15.71
CA LEU A 264 23.69 13.56 -14.53
C LEU A 264 23.80 12.06 -14.76
N SER A 265 24.72 11.42 -14.04
CA SER A 265 24.85 9.97 -14.03
C SER A 265 23.55 9.31 -13.51
N PRO A 266 23.17 8.12 -14.00
CA PRO A 266 21.92 7.47 -13.62
C PRO A 266 21.79 7.22 -12.11
N ARG A 267 22.92 7.03 -11.41
CA ARG A 267 22.95 6.91 -9.94
C ARG A 267 22.59 8.23 -9.26
N MET A 268 23.20 9.33 -9.68
CA MET A 268 22.88 10.66 -9.14
C MET A 268 21.44 11.05 -9.45
N THR A 269 20.94 10.79 -10.66
CA THR A 269 19.53 11.00 -11.01
C THR A 269 18.61 10.20 -10.08
N GLY A 270 18.98 8.96 -9.74
CA GLY A 270 18.25 8.14 -8.78
C GLY A 270 18.20 8.76 -7.38
N VAL A 271 19.35 9.22 -6.86
CA VAL A 271 19.43 9.90 -5.56
C VAL A 271 18.58 11.16 -5.56
N VAL A 272 18.70 12.03 -6.57
CA VAL A 272 17.90 13.26 -6.68
C VAL A 272 16.39 12.97 -6.68
N ARG A 273 15.94 11.96 -7.44
CA ARG A 273 14.53 11.55 -7.46
C ARG A 273 14.05 11.13 -6.07
N LEU A 274 14.81 10.27 -5.39
CA LEU A 274 14.44 9.77 -4.07
C LEU A 274 14.44 10.88 -3.02
N SER A 275 15.46 11.75 -3.02
CA SER A 275 15.51 12.92 -2.12
C SER A 275 14.30 13.83 -2.32
N LEU A 276 13.94 14.13 -3.57
CA LEU A 276 12.81 15.00 -3.89
C LEU A 276 11.47 14.41 -3.45
N VAL A 277 11.29 13.09 -3.56
CA VAL A 277 10.11 12.37 -3.07
C VAL A 277 10.08 12.31 -1.54
N SER A 278 11.22 12.08 -0.89
CA SER A 278 11.29 11.95 0.57
C SER A 278 10.90 13.22 1.32
N ILE A 279 11.18 14.41 0.77
CA ILE A 279 10.86 15.71 1.42
C ILE A 279 9.36 15.84 1.78
N PRO A 280 8.41 15.76 0.82
CA PRO A 280 6.99 15.86 1.14
C PRO A 280 6.48 14.68 1.98
N LEU A 281 7.05 13.48 1.81
CA LEU A 281 6.67 12.31 2.60
C LEU A 281 7.04 12.48 4.08
N VAL A 282 8.25 12.97 4.37
CA VAL A 282 8.69 13.28 5.75
C VAL A 282 7.82 14.37 6.35
N PHE A 283 7.51 15.42 5.58
CA PHE A 283 6.63 16.48 6.04
C PHE A 283 5.24 15.96 6.46
N VAL A 284 4.57 15.19 5.59
CA VAL A 284 3.25 14.61 5.91
C VAL A 284 3.34 13.64 7.09
N PHE A 285 4.40 12.84 7.16
CA PHE A 285 4.60 11.91 8.28
C PHE A 285 4.76 12.63 9.62
N VAL A 286 5.54 13.71 9.67
CA VAL A 286 5.71 14.53 10.87
C VAL A 286 4.40 15.17 11.30
N GLN A 287 3.61 15.70 10.35
CA GLN A 287 2.29 16.25 10.65
C GLN A 287 1.34 15.18 11.18
N ALA A 288 1.26 14.02 10.54
CA ALA A 288 0.42 12.92 11.00
C ALA A 288 0.82 12.44 12.41
N LYS A 289 2.12 12.45 12.73
CA LYS A 289 2.62 12.12 14.07
C LYS A 289 2.24 13.18 15.10
N HIS A 290 2.36 14.45 14.75
CA HIS A 290 1.94 15.55 15.63
C HIS A 290 0.44 15.47 15.93
N ASP A 291 -0.40 15.30 14.91
CA ASP A 291 -1.85 15.16 15.05
C ASP A 291 -2.23 13.93 15.89
N PHE A 292 -1.46 12.85 15.79
CA PHE A 292 -1.62 11.68 16.63
C PHE A 292 -1.28 12.01 18.09
N ASP A 293 -0.12 12.59 18.36
CA ASP A 293 0.32 12.90 19.72
C ASP A 293 -0.64 13.87 20.43
N GLU A 294 -1.11 14.90 19.74
CA GLU A 294 -2.09 15.84 20.28
C GLU A 294 -3.39 15.14 20.70
N LYS A 295 -3.88 14.22 19.87
CA LYS A 295 -5.14 13.49 20.13
C LYS A 295 -4.99 12.43 21.22
N PHE A 296 -3.83 11.80 21.35
CA PHE A 296 -3.62 10.68 22.28
C PHE A 296 -2.92 11.06 23.59
N SER A 297 -2.30 12.25 23.68
CA SER A 297 -1.65 12.74 24.91
C SER A 297 -2.58 12.79 26.14
N PRO A 298 -3.84 13.28 26.06
CA PRO A 298 -4.73 13.35 27.22
C PRO A 298 -5.02 11.98 27.85
N LEU A 299 -5.13 10.93 27.03
CA LEU A 299 -5.45 9.57 27.49
C LEU A 299 -4.32 8.96 28.34
N VAL A 300 -3.09 9.42 28.14
CA VAL A 300 -1.93 8.99 28.95
C VAL A 300 -1.90 9.72 30.28
N MET A 301 -2.27 11.01 30.29
CA MET A 301 -2.27 11.83 31.50
C MET A 301 -3.35 11.41 32.50
N ASP A 302 -4.54 11.04 32.03
CA ASP A 302 -5.64 10.58 32.89
C ASP A 302 -5.32 9.28 33.63
N GLN A 303 -4.53 8.37 33.03
CA GLN A 303 -4.09 7.15 33.72
C GLN A 303 -3.16 7.47 34.89
N SER A 304 -2.21 8.39 34.69
CA SER A 304 -1.26 8.76 35.74
C SER A 304 -1.90 9.43 36.96
N THR A 305 -2.98 10.18 36.76
CA THR A 305 -3.67 10.89 37.86
C THR A 305 -4.52 9.94 38.71
N ASN A 306 -5.10 8.91 38.09
CA ASN A 306 -5.89 7.89 38.79
C ASN A 306 -5.01 6.96 39.64
N ASP A 307 -3.79 6.63 39.20
CA ASP A 307 -2.86 5.81 39.97
C ASP A 307 -2.37 6.51 41.25
N VAL A 308 -2.22 7.84 41.23
CA VAL A 308 -1.79 8.63 42.41
C VAL A 308 -2.93 8.75 43.43
N SER A 309 -4.19 8.81 42.99
CA SER A 309 -5.34 8.95 43.88
C SER A 309 -5.84 7.62 44.46
N GLY A 310 -5.54 6.49 43.80
CA GLY A 310 -5.94 5.14 44.24
C GLY A 310 -5.08 4.54 45.36
N ASN A 311 -3.89 5.08 45.64
CA ASN A 311 -2.92 4.46 46.54
C ASN A 311 -3.04 4.89 48.03
N HIS A 312 -4.12 5.59 48.42
CA HIS A 312 -4.37 5.98 49.81
C HIS A 312 -5.67 5.40 50.43
N GLY A 313 -6.36 4.47 49.78
CA GLY A 313 -7.59 3.88 50.37
C GLY A 313 -8.00 2.46 49.97
N PHE A 314 -7.30 1.79 49.05
CA PHE A 314 -7.82 0.58 48.40
C PHE A 314 -7.14 -0.74 48.81
N ALA A 315 -6.60 -0.82 50.03
CA ALA A 315 -6.11 -2.08 50.59
C ALA A 315 -7.21 -2.90 51.31
N VAL A 316 -8.45 -2.43 51.42
CA VAL A 316 -9.47 -3.07 52.29
C VAL A 316 -10.71 -3.59 51.55
N THR A 317 -10.96 -3.27 50.27
CA THR A 317 -12.30 -3.51 49.68
C THR A 317 -12.35 -4.25 48.33
N VAL A 318 -11.24 -4.82 47.84
CA VAL A 318 -11.23 -5.57 46.55
C VAL A 318 -11.31 -7.09 46.74
N VAL A 319 -11.04 -7.60 47.94
CA VAL A 319 -11.17 -9.05 48.20
C VAL A 319 -12.64 -9.48 48.26
N ASP A 320 -13.56 -8.62 48.72
CA ASP A 320 -14.98 -8.97 48.85
C ASP A 320 -15.80 -8.89 47.55
N HIS A 321 -15.29 -8.27 46.48
CA HIS A 321 -16.05 -8.13 45.23
C HIS A 321 -15.71 -9.17 44.16
N ILE A 322 -14.63 -9.94 44.34
CA ILE A 322 -14.23 -11.00 43.41
C ILE A 322 -14.99 -12.31 43.68
N GLU A 323 -15.47 -12.56 44.91
CA GLU A 323 -16.28 -13.75 45.21
C GLU A 323 -17.73 -13.68 44.70
N SER A 324 -18.30 -12.49 44.46
CA SER A 324 -19.70 -12.37 44.02
C SER A 324 -19.92 -12.63 42.52
N LEU A 325 -18.89 -12.45 41.69
CA LEU A 325 -19.00 -12.48 40.22
C LEU A 325 -18.72 -13.85 39.59
N GLN A 326 -18.29 -14.87 40.36
CA GLN A 326 -18.16 -16.24 39.85
C GLN A 326 -19.49 -17.02 39.78
N SER A 327 -20.61 -16.42 40.21
CA SER A 327 -21.93 -17.09 40.23
C SER A 327 -22.77 -16.93 38.94
N PHE A 328 -22.33 -16.13 37.96
CA PHE A 328 -23.12 -15.81 36.76
C PHE A 328 -22.48 -16.32 35.46
N VAL A 329 -22.48 -17.65 35.27
CA VAL A 329 -22.23 -18.27 33.95
C VAL A 329 -23.50 -18.98 33.48
N PRO A 330 -24.26 -18.41 32.53
CA PRO A 330 -25.42 -19.08 31.96
C PRO A 330 -24.98 -20.20 31.00
N LYS A 331 -25.43 -21.43 31.29
CA LYS A 331 -25.28 -22.59 30.40
C LYS A 331 -26.03 -22.33 29.08
N ARG A 332 -25.29 -22.30 27.97
CA ARG A 332 -25.87 -22.33 26.61
C ARG A 332 -26.31 -23.76 26.29
N SER A 333 -27.61 -23.95 26.07
CA SER A 333 -28.21 -25.15 25.49
C SER A 333 -27.87 -25.24 24.00
N ARG A 334 -27.54 -26.45 23.55
CA ARG A 334 -27.39 -26.81 22.13
C ARG A 334 -28.73 -26.97 21.44
#